data_AF-A0A7Y4XW28-F1
#
_entry.id   AF-A0A7Y4XW28-F1
#
_cell.length_a   1.000
_cell.length_b   1.000
_cell.length_c   1.000
_cell.angle_alpha   90.00
_cell.angle_beta   90.00
_cell.angle_gamma   90.00
#
_symmetry.space_group_name_H-M   'P 1'
#
loop_
_entity.id
_entity.type
_entity.pdbx_description
1 polymer ?
#
loop_
_entity_poly.entity_id
_entity_poly.type
_entity_poly.pdbx_seq_one_letter_code
_entity_poly.pdbx_strand_id
1 'polypeptide(L)' 'MSEHNYGLQYSLYSVVLHQYLQQRLPDYDYAQHFGGVKYLFVRGMQADVAMSGVYADVADLLGLEELAGLFFKRGVE' A
#
# COMPACT_ATOMS: atom_id res chain seq x y z
N MET A 1 4.04 14.63 -1.05
CA MET A 1 3.02 13.58 -1.26
C MET A 1 1.82 14.09 -2.04
N SER A 2 1.20 15.20 -1.62
CA SER A 2 -0.03 15.73 -2.25
C SER A 2 0.15 16.30 -3.65
N GLU A 3 1.26 17.01 -3.93
CA GLU A 3 1.47 17.70 -5.23
C GLU A 3 1.55 16.77 -6.44
N HIS A 4 1.86 15.49 -6.23
CA HIS A 4 1.96 14.48 -7.27
C HIS A 4 0.99 13.31 -7.08
N ASN A 5 0.04 13.43 -6.15
CA ASN A 5 -0.95 12.39 -5.84
C ASN A 5 -0.35 11.01 -5.49
N TYR A 6 0.89 10.97 -4.99
CA TYR A 6 1.53 9.73 -4.54
C TYR A 6 0.73 9.02 -3.45
N GLY A 7 -0.02 9.79 -2.66
CA GLY A 7 -1.00 9.28 -1.68
C GLY A 7 -2.01 8.35 -2.32
N LEU A 8 -2.78 8.87 -3.27
CA LEU A 8 -3.78 8.10 -4.01
C LEU A 8 -3.17 6.88 -4.72
N GLN A 9 -2.00 7.08 -5.34
CA GLN A 9 -1.31 5.99 -6.04
C GLN A 9 -0.99 4.83 -5.09
N TYR A 10 -0.44 5.09 -3.89
CA TYR A 10 -0.13 4.00 -2.99
C TYR A 10 -1.37 3.35 -2.41
N SER A 11 -2.43 4.12 -2.13
CA SER A 11 -3.70 3.54 -1.64
C SER A 11 -4.27 2.54 -2.64
N LEU A 12 -4.29 2.90 -3.93
CA LEU A 12 -4.77 2.01 -4.99
C LEU A 12 -3.91 0.75 -5.12
N TYR A 13 -2.58 0.90 -5.13
CA TYR A 13 -1.67 -0.25 -5.21
C TYR A 13 -1.79 -1.16 -3.98
N SER A 14 -1.99 -0.56 -2.81
CA SER A 14 -2.16 -1.30 -1.56
C SER A 14 -3.46 -2.11 -1.57
N VAL A 15 -4.57 -1.54 -2.05
CA VAL A 15 -5.84 -2.28 -2.22
C VAL A 15 -5.65 -3.49 -3.14
N VAL A 16 -5.04 -3.28 -4.31
CA VAL A 16 -4.84 -4.37 -5.28
C VAL A 16 -3.94 -5.46 -4.70
N LEU A 17 -2.84 -5.08 -4.06
CA LEU A 17 -1.91 -6.04 -3.45
C LEU A 17 -2.56 -6.80 -2.28
N HIS A 18 -3.29 -6.10 -1.42
CA HIS A 18 -3.98 -6.70 -0.28
C HIS A 18 -4.98 -7.79 -0.75
N GLN A 19 -5.83 -7.48 -1.72
CA GLN A 19 -6.78 -8.43 -2.31
C GLN A 19 -6.06 -9.60 -3.01
N TYR A 20 -4.97 -9.30 -3.72
CA TYR A 20 -4.18 -10.32 -4.39
C TYR A 20 -3.57 -11.33 -3.40
N LEU A 21 -3.02 -10.84 -2.29
CA LEU A 21 -2.41 -11.68 -1.26
C LEU A 21 -3.46 -12.53 -0.53
N GLN A 22 -4.62 -11.97 -0.21
CA GLN A 22 -5.74 -12.73 0.37
C GLN A 22 -6.16 -13.94 -0.48
N GLN A 23 -6.08 -13.85 -1.80
CA GLN A 23 -6.45 -14.93 -2.72
C GLN A 23 -5.36 -16.00 -2.89
N ARG A 24 -4.09 -15.65 -2.61
CA ARG A 24 -2.93 -16.46 -2.99
C ARG A 24 -2.15 -17.02 -1.81
N LEU A 25 -2.15 -16.33 -0.68
CA LEU A 25 -1.44 -16.75 0.51
C LEU A 25 -2.42 -17.40 1.50
N PRO A 26 -2.29 -18.70 1.77
CA PRO A 26 -3.04 -19.35 2.85
C PRO A 26 -2.77 -18.64 4.18
N ASP A 27 -3.80 -18.48 5.00
CA ASP A 27 -3.72 -17.84 6.33
C ASP A 27 -3.12 -16.41 6.29
N TYR A 28 -3.43 -15.66 5.22
CA TYR A 28 -2.99 -14.28 5.07
C TYR A 28 -3.51 -13.39 6.22
N ASP A 29 -2.56 -12.92 7.04
CA ASP A 29 -2.74 -11.84 8.01
C ASP A 29 -2.11 -10.53 7.51
N TYR A 30 -2.88 -9.43 7.47
CA TYR A 30 -2.39 -8.14 6.96
C TYR A 30 -1.23 -7.57 7.81
N ALA A 31 -1.35 -7.64 9.13
CA ALA A 31 -0.38 -7.04 10.05
C ALA A 31 1.00 -7.73 9.96
N GLN A 32 1.02 -9.02 9.67
CA GLN A 32 2.24 -9.81 9.55
C GLN A 32 2.82 -9.81 8.12
N HIS A 33 1.98 -9.87 7.09
CA HIS A 33 2.44 -10.15 5.73
C HIS A 33 2.52 -8.93 4.80
N PHE A 34 1.80 -7.84 5.06
CA PHE A 34 1.72 -6.74 4.12
C PHE A 34 3.00 -5.88 4.09
N GLY A 35 3.61 -5.61 5.24
CA GLY A 35 4.92 -4.94 5.35
C GLY A 35 4.98 -3.45 4.98
N GLY A 36 3.89 -2.86 4.51
CA GLY A 36 3.78 -1.42 4.20
C GLY A 36 4.27 -1.04 2.80
N VAL A 37 4.42 0.27 2.57
CA VAL A 37 4.78 0.85 1.28
C VAL A 37 6.04 1.71 1.40
N LYS A 38 6.88 1.71 0.35
CA LYS A 38 8.04 2.60 0.24
C LYS A 38 8.08 3.28 -1.12
N TYR A 39 8.31 4.60 -1.11
CA TYR A 39 8.67 5.36 -2.30
C TYR A 39 10.14 5.75 -2.25
N LEU A 40 10.86 5.41 -3.32
CA LEU A 40 12.29 5.67 -3.47
C LEU A 40 12.51 6.88 -4.37
N PHE A 41 12.87 8.01 -3.77
CA PHE A 41 13.30 9.22 -4.47
C PHE A 41 14.79 9.13 -4.74
N VAL A 42 15.16 8.40 -5.79
CA VAL A 42 16.55 8.01 -6.11
C VAL A 42 17.54 9.17 -6.06
N ARG A 43 17.16 10.36 -6.52
CA ARG A 43 18.05 11.55 -6.51
C ARG A 43 18.39 12.06 -5.10
N GLY A 44 17.59 11.71 -4.10
CA GLY A 44 17.80 12.08 -2.70
C GLY A 44 18.44 10.97 -1.85
N MET A 45 18.71 9.80 -2.45
CA MET A 45 19.36 8.69 -1.74
C MET A 45 20.87 8.90 -1.67
N GLN A 46 21.44 8.61 -0.50
CA GLN A 46 22.86 8.69 -0.19
C GLN A 46 23.30 7.35 0.39
N ALA A 47 24.45 6.84 -0.06
CA ALA A 47 24.91 5.48 0.26
C ALA A 47 25.23 5.28 1.75
N ASP A 48 25.63 6.35 2.43
CA ASP A 48 26.04 6.40 3.82
C ASP A 48 24.93 6.87 4.78
N VAL A 49 23.79 7.34 4.26
CA VAL A 49 22.67 7.81 5.06
C VAL A 49 21.46 6.92 4.86
N ALA A 50 21.21 6.05 5.84
CA ALA A 50 20.03 5.20 5.85
C ALA A 50 18.73 6.02 5.71
N MET A 51 17.79 5.52 4.91
CA MET A 51 16.49 6.14 4.64
C MET A 51 16.53 7.52 3.95
N SER A 52 17.70 8.03 3.59
CA SER A 52 17.79 9.23 2.73
C SER A 52 17.06 8.99 1.41
N GLY A 53 16.20 9.92 1.01
CA GLY A 53 15.37 9.78 -0.19
C GLY A 53 14.31 8.68 -0.12
N VAL A 54 14.05 8.07 1.04
CA VAL A 54 13.02 7.03 1.19
C VAL A 54 11.85 7.56 2.01
N TYR A 55 10.67 7.53 1.41
CA TYR A 55 9.42 7.66 2.16
C TYR A 55 8.88 6.26 2.45
N ALA A 56 8.43 6.03 3.69
CA ALA A 56 7.83 4.77 4.11
C ALA A 56 6.52 5.06 4.84
N ASP A 57 5.52 4.21 4.60
CA ASP A 57 4.22 4.27 5.26
C ASP A 57 3.68 2.86 5.48
N VAL A 58 2.76 2.70 6.42
CA VAL A 58 1.94 1.50 6.57
C VAL A 58 0.52 1.92 6.30
N ALA A 59 -0.03 1.45 5.19
CA ALA A 59 -1.39 1.79 4.81
C ALA A 59 -2.38 1.32 5.91
N ASP A 60 -3.30 2.20 6.28
CA ASP A 60 -4.35 1.89 7.25
C ASP A 60 -5.30 0.84 6.66
N LEU A 61 -5.44 -0.29 7.35
CA LEU A 61 -6.25 -1.41 6.86
C LEU A 61 -7.72 -1.01 6.72
N LEU A 62 -8.26 -0.26 7.68
CA LEU A 62 -9.66 0.17 7.63
C LEU A 62 -9.92 1.03 6.40
N GLY A 63 -9.09 2.05 6.17
CA GLY A 63 -9.19 2.89 4.97
C GLY A 63 -8.98 2.12 3.66
N LEU A 64 -8.12 1.09 3.64
CA LEU A 64 -7.97 0.22 2.47
C LEU A 64 -9.23 -0.62 2.21
N GLU A 65 -9.85 -1.18 3.24
CA GLU A 65 -11.08 -1.96 3.12
C GLU A 65 -12.26 -1.09 2.66
N GLU A 66 -12.38 0.12 3.19
CA GLU A 66 -13.38 1.10 2.73
C GLU A 66 -13.18 1.45 1.25
N LEU A 67 -11.94 1.75 0.86
CA LEU A 67 -11.60 2.07 -0.53
C LEU A 67 -11.86 0.86 -1.45
N ALA A 68 -11.49 -0.35 -1.03
CA ALA A 68 -11.77 -1.57 -1.77
C ALA A 68 -13.27 -1.79 -1.98
N GLY A 69 -14.09 -1.47 -0.96
CA GLY A 69 -15.55 -1.52 -1.04
C GLY A 69 -16.15 -0.62 -2.13
N LEU A 70 -15.49 0.48 -2.50
CA LEU A 70 -15.93 1.34 -3.60
C LEU A 70 -15.71 0.70 -4.97
N PHE A 71 -14.66 -0.10 -5.13
CA PHE A 71 -14.32 -0.74 -6.41
C PHE A 71 -14.99 -2.10 -6.60
N PHE A 72 -15.08 -2.89 -5.53
CA PHE A 72 -15.42 -4.30 -5.60
C PHE A 72 -16.79 -4.62 -5.01
N LYS A 73 -17.79 -3.74 -5.18
CA LYS A 73 -19.19 -3.96 -4.72
C LYS A 73 -19.56 -5.43 -4.88
N ARG A 74 -19.74 -6.11 -3.74
CA ARG A 74 -20.11 -7.52 -3.70
C ARG A 74 -21.45 -7.63 -4.40
N GLY A 75 -21.47 -8.27 -5.57
CA GLY A 75 -22.68 -8.51 -6.33
C GLY A 75 -23.70 -9.16 -5.40
N VAL A 76 -24.77 -8.43 -5.10
CA VAL A 76 -25.98 -9.03 -4.55
C VAL A 76 -26.69 -9.56 -5.79
N GLU A 77 -26.46 -10.84 -6.08
CA GLU A 77 -27.44 -11.67 -6.79
C GLU A 77 -28.48 -12.18 -5.78
#